data_AF-A0A9P1C469-F1
#
_entry.id   AF-A0A9P1C469-F1
#
_cell.length_a   1.000
_cell.length_b   1.000
_cell.length_c   1.000
_cell.angle_alpha   90.00
_cell.angle_beta   90.00
_cell.angle_gamma   90.00
#
_symmetry.space_group_name_H-M   'P 1'
#
loop_
_entity.id
_entity.type
_entity.pdbx_description
1 polymer ?
#
loop_
_entity_poly.entity_id
_entity_poly.type
_entity_poly.pdbx_seq_one_letter_code
_entity_poly.pdbx_strand_id
1 'polypeptide(L)'
;MLSALTHPQRLGGTIVFSGICFFPDLVMKLAQYPENQGMQVFWGHGTRDEVLHPDLQDEGVEILQQAGLKVTSKKYMVEHGPTAQEIKDAAGFFAMQPLVYLAVRGWLGWIQFVERSRRAFLNSSLVLVAAGAVHCWAVVYSLFVAVHTRAMRFSGYHQGNSEQLPQSVALTETLAVSSLWVWLIAGFTTAAVRMLDEDADGLPLGSEDLKWGPILRFIRSPFLHSALGHAHSVSCVGLFVSIILLCATMATMKGGITVCESCLAIVAIGFAFPHMILAGRRLSDAADQALSEVLPEDSFEAAAAEAAAIGPQLCVILSLADAPGHAYWWQNIVYTLASMAFIAAVVASARSPAKIANIALPPEKGETFVCLGMDAMTALSIIMSYPHLNTWFLRIGVVAVIGCAVAAQYSPVREIYLDWLEPIFVIRSDSHKRVPNQQRQLLRMISWSAAIVCAVVALWDIALHPLALASTAVEATR
;
A
#
# COMPACT_ATOMS: atom_id res chain seq x y z
N MET A 1 27.90 4.20 -1.68
CA MET A 1 28.22 3.73 -0.33
C MET A 1 28.73 4.84 0.58
N LEU A 2 29.92 5.42 0.35
CA LEU A 2 30.52 6.40 1.27
C LEU A 2 29.58 7.58 1.57
N SER A 3 28.92 8.15 0.55
CA SER A 3 27.92 9.21 0.72
C SER A 3 26.76 8.82 1.64
N ALA A 4 26.36 7.55 1.65
CA ALA A 4 25.31 7.05 2.54
C ALA A 4 25.81 6.99 4.00
N LEU A 5 27.04 6.53 4.21
CA LEU A 5 27.67 6.45 5.54
C LEU A 5 28.06 7.82 6.13
N THR A 6 28.30 8.82 5.29
CA THR A 6 28.57 10.19 5.75
C THR A 6 27.30 11.04 5.87
N HIS A 7 26.13 10.48 5.55
CA HIS A 7 24.89 11.23 5.58
C HIS A 7 24.51 11.55 7.04
N PRO A 8 24.17 12.81 7.37
CA PRO A 8 23.91 13.22 8.77
C PRO A 8 22.62 12.65 9.36
N GLN A 9 21.81 11.97 8.54
CA GLN A 9 20.55 11.35 8.93
C GLN A 9 20.56 9.87 8.57
N ARG A 10 19.92 9.06 9.41
CA ARG A 10 19.72 7.62 9.17
C ARG A 10 18.98 7.38 7.87
N LEU A 11 19.57 6.57 6.99
CA LEU A 11 18.98 6.18 5.71
C LEU A 11 18.29 4.81 5.83
N GLY A 12 17.28 4.57 4.97
CA GLY A 12 16.56 3.28 4.92
C GLY A 12 17.40 2.11 4.40
N GLY A 13 18.45 2.40 3.64
CA GLY A 13 19.41 1.44 3.10
C GLY A 13 20.17 2.03 1.93
N THR A 14 21.02 1.23 1.29
CA THR A 14 21.73 1.63 0.07
C THR A 14 21.79 0.48 -0.93
N ILE A 15 21.72 0.81 -2.22
CA ILE A 15 21.95 -0.13 -3.33
C ILE A 15 23.28 0.23 -3.96
N VAL A 16 24.11 -0.79 -4.21
CA VAL A 16 25.40 -0.68 -4.90
C VAL A 16 25.36 -1.62 -6.10
N PHE A 17 25.47 -1.08 -7.31
CA PHE A 17 25.63 -1.86 -8.53
C PHE A 17 27.07 -1.77 -8.99
N SER A 18 27.71 -2.91 -9.21
CA SER A 18 29.10 -3.06 -9.67
C SER A 18 30.04 -2.02 -9.03
N GLY A 19 30.00 -1.95 -7.69
CA GLY A 19 30.75 -0.94 -6.93
C GLY A 19 32.06 -1.47 -6.35
N ILE A 20 32.75 -0.61 -5.60
CA ILE A 20 33.95 -0.93 -4.82
C ILE A 20 33.90 -0.22 -3.46
N CYS A 21 34.51 -0.82 -2.44
CA CYS A 21 34.60 -0.23 -1.10
C CYS A 21 35.97 0.44 -0.94
N PHE A 22 35.98 1.76 -0.82
CA PHE A 22 37.20 2.51 -0.52
C PHE A 22 37.30 2.83 0.97
N PHE A 23 38.53 2.91 1.46
CA PHE A 23 38.86 3.36 2.81
C PHE A 23 38.23 2.48 3.92
N PRO A 24 38.61 1.20 4.05
CA PRO A 24 38.02 0.27 5.01
C PRO A 24 38.01 0.81 6.44
N ASP A 25 39.11 1.40 6.91
CA ASP A 25 39.20 1.98 8.27
C ASP A 25 38.19 3.11 8.49
N LEU A 26 37.95 3.93 7.45
CA LEU A 26 36.96 4.99 7.50
C LEU A 26 35.53 4.42 7.49
N VAL A 27 35.27 3.40 6.66
CA VAL A 27 33.97 2.70 6.63
C VAL A 27 33.67 2.07 7.99
N MET A 28 34.65 1.39 8.60
CA MET A 28 34.54 0.82 9.94
C MET A 28 34.16 1.90 10.96
N LYS A 29 34.85 3.05 10.93
CA LYS A 29 34.57 4.17 11.84
C LYS A 29 33.18 4.78 11.60
N LEU A 30 32.80 5.03 10.36
CA LEU A 30 31.52 5.66 10.00
C LEU A 30 30.33 4.74 10.31
N ALA A 31 30.47 3.43 10.12
CA ALA A 31 29.42 2.47 10.43
C ALA A 31 29.11 2.39 11.94
N GLN A 32 30.05 2.77 12.81
CA GLN A 32 29.81 2.87 14.26
C GLN A 32 28.93 4.06 14.64
N TYR A 33 28.71 5.03 13.75
CA TYR A 33 27.85 6.17 14.05
C TYR A 33 26.41 5.70 14.27
N PRO A 34 25.68 6.24 15.26
CA PRO A 34 24.33 5.78 15.61
C PRO A 34 23.35 5.76 14.43
N GLU A 35 23.45 6.73 13.52
CA GLU A 35 22.64 6.86 12.32
C GLU A 35 22.89 5.75 11.29
N ASN A 36 24.05 5.10 11.32
CA ASN A 36 24.44 4.06 10.36
C ASN A 36 24.26 2.64 10.91
N GLN A 37 24.04 2.47 12.22
CA GLN A 37 23.95 1.15 12.84
C GLN A 37 22.79 0.33 12.25
N GLY A 38 23.14 -0.86 11.74
CA GLY A 38 22.21 -1.79 11.12
C GLY A 38 21.64 -1.36 9.77
N MET A 39 22.25 -0.36 9.10
CA MET A 39 21.87 0.04 7.74
C MET A 39 21.93 -1.18 6.81
N GLN A 40 20.89 -1.34 5.99
CA GLN A 40 20.82 -2.41 5.01
C GLN A 40 21.54 -2.00 3.72
N VAL A 41 22.27 -2.93 3.12
CA VAL A 41 22.99 -2.75 1.87
C VAL A 41 22.59 -3.87 0.92
N PHE A 42 22.13 -3.53 -0.28
CA PHE A 42 22.12 -4.46 -1.41
C PHE A 42 23.33 -4.18 -2.29
N TRP A 43 24.08 -5.21 -2.65
CA TRP A 43 25.21 -5.08 -3.56
C TRP A 43 25.12 -6.11 -4.68
N GLY A 44 24.92 -5.67 -5.91
CA GLY A 44 24.98 -6.50 -7.11
C GLY A 44 26.28 -6.31 -7.89
N HIS A 45 26.82 -7.37 -8.50
CA HIS A 45 28.07 -7.30 -9.28
C HIS A 45 28.10 -8.34 -10.42
N GLY A 46 28.74 -8.03 -11.55
CA GLY A 46 28.92 -8.96 -12.67
C GLY A 46 30.10 -9.92 -12.44
N THR A 47 29.94 -11.23 -12.64
CA THR A 47 31.04 -12.22 -12.49
C THR A 47 32.06 -12.19 -13.64
N ARG A 48 31.74 -11.51 -14.74
CA ARG A 48 32.63 -11.33 -15.90
C ARG A 48 33.02 -9.86 -16.06
N ASP A 49 32.86 -9.07 -15.01
CA ASP A 49 33.21 -7.66 -15.00
C ASP A 49 34.75 -7.52 -15.08
N GLU A 50 35.24 -7.12 -16.25
CA GLU A 50 36.66 -6.86 -16.52
C GLU A 50 37.10 -5.45 -16.06
N VAL A 51 36.16 -4.57 -15.76
CA VAL A 51 36.43 -3.20 -15.30
C VAL A 51 36.66 -3.20 -13.79
N LEU A 52 35.78 -3.89 -13.05
CA LEU A 52 35.86 -4.06 -11.61
C LEU A 52 35.78 -5.55 -11.29
N HIS A 53 36.92 -6.13 -10.91
CA HIS A 53 37.02 -7.56 -10.64
C HIS A 53 35.97 -8.01 -9.60
N PRO A 54 35.25 -9.13 -9.81
CA PRO A 54 34.18 -9.57 -8.92
C PRO A 54 34.61 -9.80 -7.45
N ASP A 55 35.90 -10.07 -7.22
CA ASP A 55 36.45 -10.26 -5.87
C ASP A 55 36.43 -8.97 -5.04
N LEU A 56 36.42 -7.80 -5.69
CA LEU A 56 36.29 -6.50 -5.01
C LEU A 56 34.93 -6.35 -4.32
N GLN A 57 33.89 -7.01 -4.82
CA GLN A 57 32.63 -7.10 -4.11
C GLN A 57 32.79 -7.94 -2.84
N ASP A 58 33.49 -9.08 -2.90
CA ASP A 58 33.65 -9.97 -1.74
C ASP A 58 34.42 -9.26 -0.62
N GLU A 59 35.53 -8.60 -0.96
CA GLU A 59 36.30 -7.75 -0.04
C GLU A 59 35.43 -6.63 0.56
N GLY A 60 34.69 -5.92 -0.29
CA GLY A 60 33.81 -4.84 0.14
C GLY A 60 32.68 -5.32 1.05
N VAL A 61 32.08 -6.47 0.75
CA VAL A 61 31.01 -7.09 1.55
C VAL A 61 31.55 -7.52 2.91
N GLU A 62 32.74 -8.13 2.95
CA GLU A 62 33.40 -8.52 4.20
C GLU A 62 33.66 -7.29 5.09
N ILE A 63 34.25 -6.22 4.53
CA ILE A 63 34.49 -4.97 5.27
C ILE A 63 33.19 -4.40 5.85
N LEU A 64 32.13 -4.30 5.04
CA LEU A 64 30.85 -3.75 5.49
C LEU A 64 30.18 -4.64 6.56
N GLN A 65 30.29 -5.96 6.45
CA GLN A 65 29.77 -6.89 7.45
C GLN A 65 30.55 -6.81 8.77
N GLN A 66 31.89 -6.74 8.71
CA GLN A 66 32.74 -6.50 9.87
C GLN A 66 32.43 -5.15 10.54
N ALA A 67 32.04 -4.15 9.75
CA ALA A 67 31.61 -2.84 10.23
C ALA A 67 30.23 -2.85 10.92
N GLY A 68 29.51 -3.98 10.91
CA GLY A 68 28.19 -4.15 11.54
C GLY A 68 27.01 -3.81 10.64
N LEU A 69 27.22 -3.65 9.34
CA LEU A 69 26.15 -3.39 8.37
C LEU A 69 25.49 -4.70 7.88
N LYS A 70 24.23 -4.62 7.46
CA LYS A 70 23.49 -5.78 6.96
C LYS A 70 23.56 -5.84 5.44
N VAL A 71 24.48 -6.63 4.91
CA VAL A 71 24.75 -6.69 3.45
C VAL A 71 24.10 -7.92 2.81
N THR A 72 23.27 -7.69 1.79
CA THR A 72 22.79 -8.69 0.84
C THR A 72 23.58 -8.54 -0.44
N SER A 73 24.51 -9.46 -0.71
CA SER A 73 25.30 -9.46 -1.95
C SER A 73 24.81 -10.53 -2.92
N LYS A 74 24.85 -10.20 -4.21
CA LYS A 74 24.56 -11.13 -5.31
C LYS A 74 25.51 -10.88 -6.47
N LYS A 75 25.93 -11.95 -7.14
CA LYS A 75 26.72 -11.92 -8.37
C LYS A 75 25.90 -12.42 -9.54
N TYR A 76 26.08 -11.83 -10.71
CA TYR A 76 25.32 -12.14 -11.93
C TYR A 76 26.28 -12.47 -13.07
N MET A 77 25.93 -13.43 -13.94
CA MET A 77 26.77 -13.86 -15.07
C MET A 77 26.76 -12.81 -16.21
N VAL A 78 27.32 -11.64 -15.95
CA VAL A 78 27.41 -10.48 -16.86
C VAL A 78 28.77 -9.80 -16.72
N GLU A 79 29.13 -9.01 -17.73
CA GLU A 79 30.28 -8.10 -17.73
C GLU A 79 29.99 -6.84 -16.86
N HIS A 80 30.67 -5.73 -17.11
CA HIS A 80 30.40 -4.46 -16.41
C HIS A 80 29.07 -3.85 -16.86
N GLY A 81 27.99 -4.25 -16.19
CA GLY A 81 26.66 -3.71 -16.47
C GLY A 81 25.57 -4.39 -15.65
N PRO A 82 24.41 -3.72 -15.49
CA PRO A 82 23.32 -4.29 -14.73
C PRO A 82 22.66 -5.45 -15.50
N THR A 83 22.23 -6.49 -14.78
CA THR A 83 21.27 -7.46 -15.35
C THR A 83 19.83 -7.16 -14.95
N ALA A 84 18.86 -7.62 -15.74
CA ALA A 84 17.45 -7.57 -15.37
C ALA A 84 17.19 -8.24 -14.00
N GLN A 85 17.86 -9.36 -13.74
CA GLN A 85 17.76 -10.09 -12.48
C GLN A 85 18.34 -9.28 -11.31
N GLU A 86 19.42 -8.55 -11.53
CA GLU A 86 20.05 -7.66 -10.54
C GLU A 86 19.16 -6.49 -10.14
N ILE A 87 18.56 -5.81 -11.12
CA ILE A 87 17.62 -4.72 -10.87
C ILE A 87 16.39 -5.22 -10.12
N LYS A 88 15.90 -6.42 -10.47
CA LYS A 88 14.77 -7.06 -9.78
C LYS A 88 15.10 -7.36 -8.32
N ASP A 89 16.29 -7.88 -8.06
CA ASP A 89 16.74 -8.17 -6.69
C ASP A 89 16.94 -6.88 -5.87
N ALA A 90 17.43 -5.81 -6.50
CA ALA A 90 17.55 -4.50 -5.88
C ALA A 90 16.19 -3.83 -5.60
N ALA A 91 15.22 -3.96 -6.51
CA ALA A 91 13.87 -3.47 -6.30
C ALA A 91 13.16 -4.24 -5.18
N GLY A 92 13.33 -5.57 -5.14
CA GLY A 92 12.81 -6.42 -4.08
C GLY A 92 13.40 -6.10 -2.70
N PHE A 93 14.60 -5.54 -2.65
CA PHE A 93 15.26 -5.10 -1.43
C PHE A 93 14.55 -3.91 -0.74
N PHE A 94 13.92 -3.01 -1.49
CA PHE A 94 13.21 -1.85 -0.93
C PHE A 94 11.68 -1.91 -1.02
N ALA A 95 11.12 -2.85 -1.78
CA ALA A 95 9.69 -2.97 -1.93
C ALA A 95 9.02 -3.32 -0.59
N MET A 96 8.42 -2.32 0.07
CA MET A 96 7.41 -2.58 1.10
C MET A 96 6.32 -3.42 0.43
N GLN A 97 6.13 -4.65 0.87
CA GLN A 97 5.37 -5.63 0.10
C GLN A 97 3.87 -5.31 0.17
N PRO A 98 3.13 -5.20 -0.95
CA PRO A 98 1.67 -5.11 -0.95
C PRO A 98 1.00 -6.24 -0.15
N LEU A 99 1.71 -7.35 0.02
CA LEU A 99 1.33 -8.48 0.85
C LEU A 99 1.24 -8.13 2.34
N VAL A 100 2.11 -7.27 2.87
CA VAL A 100 2.01 -6.77 4.26
C VAL A 100 0.75 -5.93 4.41
N TYR A 101 0.47 -5.05 3.44
CA TYR A 101 -0.77 -4.28 3.41
C TYR A 101 -2.01 -5.19 3.43
N LEU A 102 -2.07 -6.20 2.55
CA LEU A 102 -3.18 -7.15 2.50
C LEU A 102 -3.32 -7.95 3.81
N ALA A 103 -2.19 -8.33 4.42
CA ALA A 103 -2.18 -9.07 5.66
C ALA A 103 -2.69 -8.24 6.84
N VAL A 104 -2.21 -7.00 6.98
CA VAL A 104 -2.69 -6.05 8.01
C VAL A 104 -4.18 -5.74 7.80
N ARG A 105 -4.58 -5.46 6.56
CA ARG A 105 -5.98 -5.22 6.21
C ARG A 105 -6.87 -6.40 6.55
N GLY A 106 -6.48 -7.62 6.18
CA GLY A 106 -7.22 -8.83 6.49
C GLY A 106 -7.33 -9.07 7.99
N TRP A 107 -6.25 -8.83 8.74
CA TRP A 107 -6.26 -8.91 10.21
C TRP A 107 -7.23 -7.90 10.85
N LEU A 108 -7.21 -6.63 10.42
CA LEU A 108 -8.13 -5.61 10.90
C LEU A 108 -9.59 -5.97 10.57
N GLY A 109 -9.86 -6.42 9.34
CA GLY A 109 -11.19 -6.88 8.93
C GLY A 109 -11.68 -8.06 9.77
N TRP A 110 -10.79 -8.99 10.13
CA TRP A 110 -11.11 -10.11 11.01
C TRP A 110 -11.44 -9.65 12.44
N ILE A 111 -10.65 -8.75 13.02
CA ILE A 111 -10.96 -8.16 14.35
C ILE A 111 -12.34 -7.50 14.32
N GLN A 112 -12.63 -6.70 13.30
CA GLN A 112 -13.93 -6.04 13.16
C GLN A 112 -15.09 -7.05 13.08
N PHE A 113 -14.88 -8.18 12.41
CA PHE A 113 -15.86 -9.25 12.31
C PHE A 113 -16.10 -9.97 13.64
N VAL A 114 -15.04 -10.26 14.39
CA VAL A 114 -15.13 -10.91 15.71
C VAL A 114 -15.88 -10.00 16.67
N GLU A 115 -15.60 -8.70 16.64
CA GLU A 115 -16.20 -7.72 17.55
C GLU A 115 -17.58 -7.20 17.16
N ARG A 116 -18.04 -7.50 15.94
CA ARG A 116 -19.31 -7.00 15.39
C ARG A 116 -20.56 -7.23 16.27
N SER A 117 -20.49 -8.17 17.21
CA SER A 117 -21.61 -8.49 18.11
C SER A 117 -21.61 -7.66 19.39
N ARG A 118 -20.47 -7.08 19.75
CA ARG A 118 -20.22 -6.38 21.02
C ARG A 118 -19.99 -4.89 20.83
N ARG A 119 -19.25 -4.55 19.77
CA ARG A 119 -18.76 -3.22 19.47
C ARG A 119 -19.13 -2.88 18.04
N ALA A 120 -19.34 -1.61 17.80
CA ALA A 120 -19.48 -1.10 16.46
C ALA A 120 -18.36 -0.09 16.18
N PHE A 121 -17.88 -0.08 14.93
CA PHE A 121 -16.76 0.74 14.51
C PHE A 121 -17.31 2.01 13.88
N LEU A 122 -16.88 3.15 14.38
CA LEU A 122 -17.34 4.45 13.89
C LEU A 122 -16.62 4.77 12.59
N ASN A 123 -17.42 4.92 11.54
CA ASN A 123 -16.95 5.41 10.26
C ASN A 123 -16.92 6.94 10.36
N SER A 124 -15.75 7.51 10.65
CA SER A 124 -15.55 8.96 10.56
C SER A 124 -14.83 9.30 9.27
N SER A 125 -15.09 10.48 8.70
CA SER A 125 -14.27 11.04 7.62
C SER A 125 -12.77 11.02 7.93
N LEU A 126 -12.34 11.13 9.20
CA LEU A 126 -10.92 11.11 9.55
C LEU A 126 -10.32 9.72 9.32
N VAL A 127 -11.01 8.69 9.81
CA VAL A 127 -10.60 7.30 9.61
C VAL A 127 -10.66 6.94 8.13
N LEU A 128 -11.68 7.39 7.40
CA LEU A 128 -11.80 7.16 5.96
C LEU A 128 -10.67 7.83 5.17
N VAL A 129 -10.27 9.06 5.52
CA VAL A 129 -9.13 9.73 4.86
C VAL A 129 -7.81 9.06 5.23
N ALA A 130 -7.61 8.72 6.51
CA ALA A 130 -6.38 8.07 6.97
C ALA A 130 -6.22 6.66 6.39
N ALA A 131 -7.26 5.82 6.45
CA ALA A 131 -7.24 4.49 5.83
C ALA A 131 -7.22 4.60 4.29
N GLY A 132 -7.92 5.60 3.75
CA GLY A 132 -7.95 5.93 2.33
C GLY A 132 -6.56 6.17 1.76
N ALA A 133 -5.66 6.85 2.47
CA ALA A 133 -4.29 7.04 2.02
C ALA A 133 -3.53 5.71 1.83
N VAL A 134 -3.68 4.74 2.74
CA VAL A 134 -3.07 3.40 2.59
C VAL A 134 -3.64 2.67 1.38
N HIS A 135 -4.96 2.75 1.20
CA HIS A 135 -5.64 2.19 0.04
C HIS A 135 -5.20 2.86 -1.27
N CYS A 136 -5.05 4.18 -1.29
CA CYS A 136 -4.51 4.94 -2.41
C CYS A 136 -3.10 4.49 -2.77
N TRP A 137 -2.25 4.22 -1.78
CA TRP A 137 -0.91 3.69 -2.03
C TRP A 137 -0.94 2.34 -2.76
N ALA A 138 -1.82 1.42 -2.37
CA ALA A 138 -2.00 0.14 -3.08
C ALA A 138 -2.50 0.35 -4.53
N VAL A 139 -3.40 1.31 -4.75
CA VAL A 139 -3.88 1.67 -6.11
C VAL A 139 -2.75 2.29 -6.95
N VAL A 140 -1.97 3.21 -6.38
CA VAL A 140 -0.79 3.81 -7.03
C VAL A 140 0.22 2.73 -7.41
N TYR A 141 0.52 1.80 -6.50
CA TYR A 141 1.38 0.66 -6.79
C TYR A 141 0.85 -0.19 -7.95
N SER A 142 -0.45 -0.46 -7.97
CA SER A 142 -1.10 -1.21 -9.06
C SER A 142 -0.95 -0.51 -10.42
N LEU A 143 -1.12 0.81 -10.44
CA LEU A 143 -0.92 1.64 -11.63
C LEU A 143 0.55 1.66 -12.06
N PHE A 144 1.50 1.71 -11.13
CA PHE A 144 2.92 1.56 -11.46
C PHE A 144 3.19 0.22 -12.15
N VAL A 145 2.68 -0.88 -11.60
CA VAL A 145 2.82 -2.21 -12.22
C VAL A 145 2.26 -2.22 -13.64
N ALA A 146 1.10 -1.62 -13.87
CA ALA A 146 0.49 -1.52 -15.20
C ALA A 146 1.33 -0.67 -16.17
N VAL A 147 1.77 0.51 -15.74
CA VAL A 147 2.64 1.41 -16.54
C VAL A 147 3.94 0.71 -16.94
N HIS A 148 4.59 0.01 -16.01
CA HIS A 148 5.82 -0.73 -16.31
C HIS A 148 5.55 -1.91 -17.26
N THR A 149 4.47 -2.65 -17.04
CA THR A 149 4.06 -3.76 -17.92
C THR A 149 3.78 -3.28 -19.34
N ARG A 150 3.11 -2.14 -19.48
CA ARG A 150 2.88 -1.47 -20.75
C ARG A 150 4.18 -1.07 -21.43
N ALA A 151 5.11 -0.46 -20.69
CA ALA A 151 6.42 -0.09 -21.22
C ALA A 151 7.17 -1.33 -21.74
N MET A 152 7.13 -2.45 -20.99
CA MET A 152 7.77 -3.71 -21.39
C MET A 152 7.20 -4.21 -22.73
N ARG A 153 5.87 -4.11 -22.94
CA ARG A 153 5.22 -4.58 -24.17
C ARG A 153 5.57 -3.76 -25.42
N PHE A 154 5.55 -2.43 -25.31
CA PHE A 154 5.56 -1.56 -26.51
C PHE A 154 6.86 -0.81 -26.74
N SER A 155 7.69 -0.61 -25.72
CA SER A 155 8.91 0.21 -25.82
C SER A 155 10.18 -0.63 -25.85
N GLY A 156 10.08 -1.97 -25.77
CA GLY A 156 11.24 -2.82 -25.52
C GLY A 156 11.91 -2.48 -24.18
N TYR A 157 11.14 -1.94 -23.23
CA TYR A 157 11.62 -1.62 -21.90
C TYR A 157 12.01 -2.94 -21.23
N HIS A 158 13.31 -3.15 -21.09
CA HIS A 158 13.86 -4.24 -20.29
C HIS A 158 14.31 -3.65 -18.95
N GLN A 159 14.17 -4.44 -17.88
CA GLN A 159 14.51 -4.04 -16.50
C GLN A 159 15.96 -3.53 -16.44
N GLY A 160 16.13 -2.20 -16.34
CA GLY A 160 17.44 -1.53 -16.38
C GLY A 160 17.44 -0.18 -17.11
N ASN A 161 16.50 0.05 -18.05
CA ASN A 161 16.41 1.31 -18.81
C ASN A 161 15.31 2.24 -18.28
N SER A 162 15.39 2.65 -17.01
CA SER A 162 14.43 3.59 -16.40
C SER A 162 14.28 4.90 -17.17
N GLU A 163 15.29 5.28 -17.95
CA GLU A 163 15.29 6.46 -18.82
C GLU A 163 14.22 6.41 -19.92
N GLN A 164 13.69 5.23 -20.26
CA GLN A 164 12.64 5.10 -21.27
C GLN A 164 11.23 5.37 -20.72
N LEU A 165 11.06 5.42 -19.40
CA LEU A 165 9.77 5.78 -18.81
C LEU A 165 9.56 7.29 -18.94
N PRO A 166 8.33 7.75 -19.23
CA PRO A 166 8.01 9.17 -19.21
C PRO A 166 8.42 9.80 -17.87
N GLN A 167 8.98 11.02 -17.91
CA GLN A 167 9.39 11.75 -16.71
C GLN A 167 8.25 11.92 -15.68
N SER A 168 7.00 11.91 -16.14
CA SER A 168 5.82 11.92 -15.28
C SER A 168 5.77 10.73 -14.32
N VAL A 169 6.32 9.56 -14.69
CA VAL A 169 6.38 8.37 -13.82
C VAL A 169 7.29 8.61 -12.63
N ALA A 170 8.50 9.12 -12.86
CA ALA A 170 9.47 9.42 -11.79
C ALA A 170 8.99 10.54 -10.85
N LEU A 171 8.35 11.58 -11.41
CA LEU A 171 7.70 12.63 -10.63
C LEU A 171 6.59 12.03 -9.74
N THR A 172 5.78 11.15 -10.31
CA THR A 172 4.67 10.52 -9.60
C THR A 172 5.15 9.59 -8.49
N GLU A 173 6.26 8.89 -8.71
CA GLU A 173 6.90 8.02 -7.72
C GLU A 173 7.40 8.84 -6.53
N THR A 174 8.13 9.92 -6.82
CA THR A 174 8.62 10.85 -5.80
C THR A 174 7.46 11.42 -4.98
N LEU A 175 6.38 11.85 -5.66
CA LEU A 175 5.19 12.37 -5.00
C LEU A 175 4.50 11.32 -4.13
N ALA A 176 4.36 10.08 -4.62
CA ALA A 176 3.71 9.00 -3.89
C ALA A 176 4.51 8.58 -2.65
N VAL A 177 5.84 8.44 -2.77
CA VAL A 177 6.73 8.12 -1.65
C VAL A 177 6.73 9.23 -0.61
N SER A 178 6.83 10.49 -1.04
CA SER A 178 6.77 11.64 -0.14
C SER A 178 5.44 11.69 0.61
N SER A 179 4.32 11.47 -0.10
CA SER A 179 2.99 11.43 0.49
C SER A 179 2.84 10.30 1.50
N LEU A 180 3.39 9.11 1.20
CA LEU A 180 3.40 7.98 2.14
C LEU A 180 4.17 8.32 3.42
N TRP A 181 5.34 8.95 3.32
CA TRP A 181 6.11 9.35 4.50
C TRP A 181 5.37 10.36 5.36
N VAL A 182 4.75 11.37 4.74
CA VAL A 182 3.91 12.34 5.46
C VAL A 182 2.77 11.62 6.17
N TRP A 183 2.10 10.69 5.50
CA TRP A 183 1.02 9.89 6.09
C TRP A 183 1.50 9.01 7.25
N LEU A 184 2.63 8.30 7.10
CA LEU A 184 3.21 7.46 8.15
C LEU A 184 3.54 8.30 9.40
N ILE A 185 4.26 9.41 9.22
CA ILE A 185 4.64 10.29 10.33
C ILE A 185 3.39 10.84 11.02
N ALA A 186 2.41 11.33 10.26
CA ALA A 186 1.17 11.85 10.81
C ALA A 186 0.36 10.75 11.53
N GLY A 187 0.33 9.54 10.98
CA GLY A 187 -0.37 8.39 11.55
C GLY A 187 0.23 7.94 12.88
N PHE A 188 1.55 7.70 12.91
CA PHE A 188 2.26 7.32 14.13
C PHE A 188 2.18 8.41 15.19
N THR A 189 2.32 9.69 14.81
CA THR A 189 2.19 10.79 15.77
C THR A 189 0.76 10.86 16.31
N THR A 190 -0.26 10.69 15.48
CA THR A 190 -1.67 10.68 15.94
C THR A 190 -1.94 9.53 16.91
N ALA A 191 -1.44 8.33 16.60
CA ALA A 191 -1.57 7.18 17.49
C ALA A 191 -0.86 7.42 18.83
N ALA A 192 0.38 7.91 18.80
CA ALA A 192 1.15 8.24 20.00
C ALA A 192 0.47 9.32 20.86
N VAL A 193 -0.05 10.38 20.23
CA VAL A 193 -0.79 11.45 20.92
C VAL A 193 -2.01 10.87 21.65
N ARG A 194 -2.78 9.99 20.99
CA ARG A 194 -3.97 9.38 21.59
C ARG A 194 -3.65 8.41 22.73
N MET A 195 -2.62 7.56 22.58
CA MET A 195 -2.17 6.69 23.66
C MET A 195 -1.77 7.49 24.91
N LEU A 196 -1.09 8.63 24.72
CA LEU A 196 -0.71 9.52 25.82
C LEU A 196 -1.90 10.28 26.43
N ASP A 197 -2.96 10.53 25.66
CA ASP A 197 -4.14 11.24 26.13
C ASP A 197 -5.03 10.38 27.02
N GLU A 198 -5.27 9.12 26.62
CA GLU A 198 -6.10 8.15 27.36
C GLU A 198 -5.48 7.80 28.72
N ASP A 199 -4.16 7.63 28.79
CA ASP A 199 -3.46 7.33 30.04
C ASP A 199 -3.52 8.48 31.06
N ALA A 200 -3.62 9.72 30.57
CA ALA A 200 -3.56 10.91 31.41
C ALA A 200 -4.91 11.28 32.07
N ASP A 201 -6.04 10.73 31.61
CA ASP A 201 -7.36 10.96 32.22
C ASP A 201 -7.62 10.05 33.45
N GLY A 202 -6.81 9.01 33.66
CA GLY A 202 -6.98 8.02 34.74
C GLY A 202 -6.10 8.21 35.98
N LEU A 203 -5.07 9.07 35.93
CA LEU A 203 -4.08 9.21 37.02
C LEU A 203 -4.27 10.52 37.79
N PRO A 204 -4.25 10.50 39.14
CA PRO A 204 -4.24 11.73 39.93
C PRO A 204 -2.93 12.48 39.65
N LEU A 205 -3.02 13.60 38.91
CA LEU A 205 -1.88 14.42 38.51
C LEU A 205 -1.05 14.81 39.74
N GLY A 206 0.11 14.17 39.89
CA GLY A 206 1.07 14.46 40.95
C GLY A 206 1.86 15.71 40.63
N SER A 207 2.48 16.32 41.65
CA SER A 207 3.34 17.50 41.47
C SER A 207 4.59 17.24 40.61
N GLU A 208 4.96 15.97 40.39
CA GLU A 208 6.05 15.58 39.48
C GLU A 208 5.64 15.61 38.00
N ASP A 209 4.34 15.49 37.69
CA ASP A 209 3.81 15.57 36.32
C ASP A 209 3.86 17.00 35.74
N LEU A 210 4.06 18.01 36.60
CA LEU A 210 4.30 19.40 36.19
C LEU A 210 5.56 19.56 35.32
N LYS A 211 6.55 18.65 35.41
CA LYS A 211 7.77 18.71 34.59
C LYS A 211 7.54 18.34 33.12
N TRP A 212 6.56 17.47 32.84
CA TRP A 212 6.12 17.17 31.48
C TRP A 212 5.21 18.25 30.88
N GLY A 213 4.88 19.28 31.68
CA GLY A 213 3.95 20.36 31.35
C GLY A 213 4.04 20.92 29.93
N PRO A 214 5.21 21.32 29.40
CA PRO A 214 5.26 21.91 28.06
C PRO A 214 5.06 20.89 26.93
N ILE A 215 5.59 19.67 27.06
CA ILE A 215 5.46 18.63 26.03
C ILE A 215 4.03 18.10 25.99
N LEU A 216 3.44 17.76 27.15
CA LEU A 216 2.05 17.31 27.22
C LEU A 216 1.08 18.41 26.75
N ARG A 217 1.34 19.68 27.08
CA ARG A 217 0.54 20.81 26.55
C ARG A 217 0.65 20.93 25.03
N PHE A 218 1.82 20.66 24.46
CA PHE A 218 2.01 20.68 23.00
C PHE A 218 1.29 19.49 22.33
N ILE A 219 1.42 18.29 22.90
CA ILE A 219 0.76 17.05 22.43
C ILE A 219 -0.75 17.22 22.42
N ARG A 220 -1.31 17.79 23.50
CA ARG A 220 -2.73 18.11 23.65
C ARG A 220 -3.16 19.39 22.93
N SER A 221 -2.25 20.08 22.24
CA SER A 221 -2.59 21.35 21.63
C SER A 221 -3.53 21.14 20.45
N PRO A 222 -4.60 21.93 20.32
CA PRO A 222 -5.50 21.86 19.16
C PRO A 222 -4.75 22.14 17.85
N PHE A 223 -3.66 22.90 17.94
CA PHE A 223 -2.75 23.15 16.82
C PHE A 223 -2.11 21.85 16.30
N LEU A 224 -1.56 21.00 17.17
CA LEU A 224 -0.94 19.74 16.74
C LEU A 224 -1.96 18.81 16.10
N HIS A 225 -3.14 18.63 16.71
CA HIS A 225 -4.22 17.81 16.14
C HIS A 225 -4.67 18.33 14.77
N SER A 226 -4.82 19.65 14.63
CA SER A 226 -5.14 20.28 13.35
C SER A 226 -4.03 20.04 12.33
N ALA A 227 -2.76 20.27 12.67
CA ALA A 227 -1.62 20.05 11.79
C ALA A 227 -1.51 18.59 11.31
N LEU A 228 -1.72 17.62 12.21
CA LEU A 228 -1.76 16.19 11.86
C LEU A 228 -2.93 15.86 10.93
N GLY A 229 -4.11 16.42 11.18
CA GLY A 229 -5.28 16.28 10.29
C GLY A 229 -5.04 16.85 8.89
N HIS A 230 -4.37 18.00 8.80
CA HIS A 230 -3.95 18.60 7.53
C HIS A 230 -2.91 17.73 6.83
N ALA A 231 -1.90 17.22 7.55
CA ALA A 231 -0.87 16.34 6.98
C ALA A 231 -1.48 15.06 6.38
N HIS A 232 -2.45 14.44 7.05
CA HIS A 232 -3.22 13.30 6.51
C HIS A 232 -3.99 13.67 5.24
N SER A 233 -4.62 14.84 5.21
CA SER A 233 -5.41 15.28 4.06
C SER A 233 -4.52 15.64 2.87
N VAL A 234 -3.39 16.33 3.10
CA VAL A 234 -2.39 16.66 2.07
C VAL A 234 -1.77 15.40 1.47
N SER A 235 -1.36 14.43 2.31
CA SER A 235 -0.82 13.16 1.81
C SER A 235 -1.83 12.38 0.98
N CYS A 236 -3.10 12.34 1.40
CA CYS A 236 -4.17 11.70 0.61
C CYS A 236 -4.36 12.39 -0.75
N VAL A 237 -4.31 13.73 -0.80
CA VAL A 237 -4.41 14.50 -2.06
C VAL A 237 -3.19 14.26 -2.94
N GLY A 238 -1.98 14.20 -2.38
CA GLY A 238 -0.76 13.86 -3.12
C GLY A 238 -0.86 12.49 -3.81
N LEU A 239 -1.34 11.47 -3.09
CA LEU A 239 -1.58 10.14 -3.66
C LEU A 239 -2.68 10.12 -4.71
N PHE A 240 -3.73 10.93 -4.55
CA PHE A 240 -4.76 11.08 -5.58
C PHE A 240 -4.20 11.69 -6.87
N VAL A 241 -3.40 12.76 -6.76
CA VAL A 241 -2.73 13.37 -7.90
C VAL A 241 -1.84 12.35 -8.59
N SER A 242 -1.14 11.50 -7.83
CA SER A 242 -0.39 10.36 -8.37
C SER A 242 -1.27 9.40 -9.19
N ILE A 243 -2.47 9.06 -8.71
CA ILE A 243 -3.41 8.19 -9.44
C ILE A 243 -3.80 8.82 -10.78
N ILE A 244 -4.17 10.09 -10.81
CA ILE A 244 -4.52 10.79 -12.06
C ILE A 244 -3.33 10.83 -13.02
N LEU A 245 -2.14 11.21 -12.53
CA LEU A 245 -0.95 11.33 -13.36
C LEU A 245 -0.54 9.99 -13.97
N LEU A 246 -0.67 8.87 -13.23
CA LEU A 246 -0.40 7.54 -13.76
C LEU A 246 -1.44 7.11 -14.79
N CYS A 247 -2.74 7.35 -14.55
CA CYS A 247 -3.77 7.09 -15.54
C CYS A 247 -3.55 7.89 -16.84
N ALA A 248 -3.22 9.17 -16.74
CA ALA A 248 -2.89 10.02 -17.88
C ALA A 248 -1.60 9.58 -18.59
N THR A 249 -0.59 9.16 -17.83
CA THR A 249 0.65 8.63 -18.40
C THR A 249 0.38 7.34 -19.17
N MET A 250 -0.37 6.41 -18.60
CA MET A 250 -0.76 5.17 -19.26
C MET A 250 -1.50 5.43 -20.58
N ALA A 251 -2.39 6.43 -20.62
CA ALA A 251 -3.12 6.82 -21.82
C ALA A 251 -2.26 7.49 -22.92
N THR A 252 -1.16 8.13 -22.55
CA THR A 252 -0.25 8.84 -23.49
C THR A 252 0.93 7.98 -23.95
N MET A 253 1.21 6.86 -23.29
CA MET A 253 2.23 5.91 -23.69
C MET A 253 1.91 5.21 -25.01
N LYS A 254 2.94 4.95 -25.81
CA LYS A 254 2.86 4.24 -27.11
C LYS A 254 2.15 2.88 -26.97
N GLY A 255 1.42 2.50 -28.02
CA GLY A 255 0.64 1.25 -28.09
C GLY A 255 -0.86 1.46 -27.88
N GLY A 256 -1.68 0.45 -28.20
CA GLY A 256 -3.11 0.48 -27.88
C GLY A 256 -3.34 0.29 -26.38
N ILE A 257 -4.32 0.98 -25.79
CA ILE A 257 -4.73 0.75 -24.40
C ILE A 257 -5.54 -0.56 -24.35
N THR A 258 -5.19 -1.48 -23.46
CA THR A 258 -5.94 -2.73 -23.30
C THR A 258 -7.25 -2.50 -22.54
N VAL A 259 -8.16 -3.47 -22.62
CA VAL A 259 -9.40 -3.42 -21.83
C VAL A 259 -9.07 -3.46 -20.34
N CYS A 260 -8.08 -4.25 -19.91
CA CYS A 260 -7.62 -4.31 -18.53
C CYS A 260 -7.09 -2.95 -18.03
N GLU A 261 -6.22 -2.28 -18.80
CA GLU A 261 -5.71 -0.94 -18.47
C GLU A 261 -6.84 0.09 -18.35
N SER A 262 -7.82 0.05 -19.26
CA SER A 262 -8.99 0.92 -19.21
C SER A 262 -9.86 0.64 -17.98
N CYS A 263 -10.11 -0.63 -17.68
CA CYS A 263 -10.85 -1.08 -16.49
C CYS A 263 -10.14 -0.67 -15.19
N LEU A 264 -8.81 -0.80 -15.15
CA LEU A 264 -7.96 -0.37 -14.04
C LEU A 264 -8.06 1.14 -13.83
N ALA A 265 -7.94 1.95 -14.89
CA ALA A 265 -8.06 3.40 -14.80
C ALA A 265 -9.45 3.82 -14.27
N ILE A 266 -10.52 3.17 -14.76
CA ILE A 266 -11.90 3.43 -14.30
C ILE A 266 -12.04 3.13 -12.80
N VAL A 267 -11.59 1.95 -12.34
CA VAL A 267 -11.69 1.57 -10.92
C VAL A 267 -10.82 2.48 -10.05
N ALA A 268 -9.59 2.80 -10.49
CA ALA A 268 -8.70 3.68 -9.76
C ALA A 268 -9.28 5.10 -9.59
N ILE A 269 -9.85 5.69 -10.66
CA ILE A 269 -10.50 7.00 -10.58
C ILE A 269 -11.77 6.95 -9.73
N GLY A 270 -12.60 5.93 -9.92
CA GLY A 270 -13.81 5.72 -9.12
C GLY A 270 -13.53 5.52 -7.63
N PHE A 271 -12.40 4.90 -7.30
CA PHE A 271 -11.90 4.77 -5.95
C PHE A 271 -11.40 6.11 -5.39
N ALA A 272 -10.56 6.81 -6.16
CA ALA A 272 -9.82 7.97 -5.68
C ALA A 272 -10.70 9.23 -5.57
N PHE A 273 -11.70 9.38 -6.43
CA PHE A 273 -12.59 10.54 -6.48
C PHE A 273 -13.33 10.85 -5.16
N PRO A 274 -14.07 9.92 -4.53
CA PRO A 274 -14.76 10.21 -3.27
C PRO A 274 -13.77 10.54 -2.13
N HIS A 275 -12.60 9.90 -2.10
CA HIS A 275 -11.55 10.18 -1.11
C HIS A 275 -10.93 11.57 -1.30
N MET A 276 -10.68 11.99 -2.54
CA MET A 276 -10.21 13.35 -2.84
C MET A 276 -11.20 14.39 -2.35
N ILE A 277 -12.50 14.19 -2.58
CA ILE A 277 -13.52 15.14 -2.15
C ILE A 277 -13.51 15.27 -0.62
N LEU A 278 -13.47 14.15 0.11
CA LEU A 278 -13.38 14.18 1.58
C LEU A 278 -12.12 14.87 2.08
N ALA A 279 -10.96 14.61 1.47
CA ALA A 279 -9.71 15.28 1.82
C ALA A 279 -9.73 16.77 1.47
N GLY A 280 -10.31 17.15 0.33
CA GLY A 280 -10.43 18.53 -0.12
C GLY A 280 -11.32 19.38 0.79
N ARG A 281 -12.46 18.84 1.23
CA ARG A 281 -13.35 19.50 2.22
C ARG A 281 -12.61 19.81 3.52
N ARG A 282 -11.69 18.93 3.94
CA ARG A 282 -10.89 19.12 5.16
C ARG A 282 -9.75 20.12 5.02
N LEU A 283 -9.29 20.38 3.80
CA LEU A 283 -8.21 21.33 3.54
C LEU A 283 -8.69 22.75 3.34
N SER A 284 -9.98 22.96 3.05
CA SER A 284 -10.51 24.29 2.75
C SER A 284 -11.98 24.40 3.12
N ASP A 285 -12.29 25.29 4.07
CA ASP A 285 -13.66 25.63 4.46
C ASP A 285 -14.48 26.13 3.25
N ALA A 286 -13.83 26.83 2.31
CA ALA A 286 -14.48 27.28 1.08
C ALA A 286 -14.85 26.10 0.16
N ALA A 287 -13.99 25.08 0.07
CA ALA A 287 -14.31 23.86 -0.67
C ALA A 287 -15.42 23.06 0.02
N ASP A 288 -15.40 22.99 1.35
CA ASP A 288 -16.46 22.37 2.15
C ASP A 288 -17.82 23.03 1.90
N GLN A 289 -17.90 24.37 2.00
CA GLN A 289 -19.11 25.14 1.70
C GLN A 289 -19.59 24.89 0.27
N ALA A 290 -18.73 25.05 -0.73
CA ALA A 290 -19.09 24.85 -2.13
C ALA A 290 -19.58 23.43 -2.44
N LEU A 291 -18.99 22.40 -1.82
CA LEU A 291 -19.38 21.00 -2.02
C LEU A 291 -20.66 20.63 -1.26
N SER A 292 -20.87 21.22 -0.09
CA SER A 292 -22.07 21.00 0.72
C SER A 292 -23.35 21.48 0.03
N GLU A 293 -23.25 22.48 -0.86
CA GLU A 293 -24.37 22.95 -1.69
C GLU A 293 -24.77 21.93 -2.78
N VAL A 294 -23.80 21.14 -3.27
CA VAL A 294 -24.02 20.20 -4.38
C VAL A 294 -24.49 18.84 -3.86
N LEU A 295 -23.85 18.32 -2.80
CA LEU A 295 -24.13 16.99 -2.26
C LEU A 295 -23.95 16.93 -0.73
N PRO A 296 -24.82 16.20 -0.01
CA PRO A 296 -24.67 15.97 1.43
C PRO A 296 -23.34 15.28 1.77
N GLU A 297 -22.72 15.67 2.88
CA GLU A 297 -21.43 15.11 3.36
C GLU A 297 -21.44 13.58 3.46
N ASP A 298 -22.49 13.04 4.07
CA ASP A 298 -22.73 11.59 4.25
C ASP A 298 -22.66 10.79 2.92
N SER A 299 -22.93 11.45 1.79
CA SER A 299 -22.88 10.84 0.45
C SER A 299 -21.44 10.43 0.09
N PHE A 300 -20.48 11.32 0.31
CA PHE A 300 -19.09 11.06 -0.03
C PHE A 300 -18.42 10.10 0.95
N GLU A 301 -18.78 10.17 2.24
CA GLU A 301 -18.33 9.19 3.23
C GLU A 301 -18.81 7.78 2.87
N ALA A 302 -20.07 7.63 2.49
CA ALA A 302 -20.62 6.34 2.06
C ALA A 302 -19.97 5.82 0.77
N ALA A 303 -19.70 6.71 -0.19
CA ALA A 303 -19.02 6.37 -1.43
C ALA A 303 -17.55 5.97 -1.20
N ALA A 304 -16.82 6.72 -0.38
CA ALA A 304 -15.43 6.43 -0.03
C ALA A 304 -15.30 5.10 0.71
N ALA A 305 -16.20 4.82 1.67
CA ALA A 305 -16.23 3.54 2.36
C ALA A 305 -16.47 2.36 1.41
N GLU A 306 -17.41 2.49 0.46
CA GLU A 306 -17.66 1.45 -0.54
C GLU A 306 -16.47 1.28 -1.50
N ALA A 307 -15.89 2.39 -1.96
CA ALA A 307 -14.69 2.38 -2.78
C ALA A 307 -13.53 1.66 -2.07
N ALA A 308 -13.30 1.96 -0.79
CA ALA A 308 -12.25 1.36 0.02
C ALA A 308 -12.43 -0.14 0.25
N ALA A 309 -13.67 -0.65 0.24
CA ALA A 309 -13.97 -2.05 0.51
C ALA A 309 -13.37 -3.02 -0.53
N ILE A 310 -13.41 -2.67 -1.83
CA ILE A 310 -12.96 -3.57 -2.92
C ILE A 310 -12.01 -2.90 -3.92
N GLY A 311 -12.05 -1.57 -4.05
CA GLY A 311 -11.31 -0.84 -5.08
C GLY A 311 -9.81 -1.19 -5.14
N PRO A 312 -9.06 -1.15 -4.02
CA PRO A 312 -7.64 -1.47 -4.02
C PRO A 312 -7.30 -2.87 -4.53
N GLN A 313 -8.03 -3.89 -4.08
CA GLN A 313 -7.82 -5.28 -4.49
C GLN A 313 -8.14 -5.47 -5.96
N LEU A 314 -9.25 -4.88 -6.42
CA LEU A 314 -9.65 -4.94 -7.82
C LEU A 314 -8.62 -4.26 -8.73
N CYS A 315 -8.03 -3.14 -8.31
CA CYS A 315 -6.93 -2.49 -9.03
C CYS A 315 -5.69 -3.41 -9.15
N VAL A 316 -5.28 -4.08 -8.06
CA VAL A 316 -4.14 -5.00 -8.11
C VAL A 316 -4.44 -6.18 -9.03
N ILE A 317 -5.64 -6.75 -8.95
CA ILE A 317 -6.05 -7.88 -9.79
C ILE A 317 -6.03 -7.47 -11.27
N LEU A 318 -6.61 -6.32 -11.62
CA LEU A 318 -6.66 -5.82 -12.99
C LEU A 318 -5.27 -5.47 -13.53
N SER A 319 -4.36 -4.97 -12.70
CA SER A 319 -2.98 -4.69 -13.14
C SER A 319 -2.18 -5.95 -13.42
N LEU A 320 -2.43 -7.03 -12.66
CA LEU A 320 -1.78 -8.33 -12.87
C LEU A 320 -2.41 -9.15 -13.99
N ALA A 321 -3.72 -9.00 -14.23
CA ALA A 321 -4.44 -9.70 -15.28
C ALA A 321 -3.97 -9.32 -16.71
N ASP A 322 -3.35 -8.15 -16.88
CA ASP A 322 -2.81 -7.70 -18.17
C ASP A 322 -1.35 -8.12 -18.40
N ALA A 323 -0.71 -8.80 -17.42
CA ALA A 323 0.68 -9.23 -17.52
C ALA A 323 1.00 -10.08 -18.76
N PRO A 324 0.11 -10.98 -19.24
CA PRO A 324 0.35 -11.75 -20.46
C PRO A 324 0.26 -10.95 -21.76
N GLY A 325 -0.21 -9.72 -21.70
CA GLY A 325 -0.32 -8.83 -22.85
C GLY A 325 -1.59 -8.98 -23.69
N HIS A 326 -2.31 -10.11 -23.59
CA HIS A 326 -3.55 -10.36 -24.33
C HIS A 326 -4.55 -11.17 -23.50
N ALA A 327 -5.59 -10.52 -23.00
CA ALA A 327 -6.75 -11.19 -22.42
C ALA A 327 -7.72 -11.67 -23.52
N TYR A 328 -8.29 -12.85 -23.34
CA TYR A 328 -9.35 -13.38 -24.22
C TYR A 328 -10.56 -12.45 -24.23
N TRP A 329 -11.32 -12.44 -25.33
CA TRP A 329 -12.49 -11.57 -25.49
C TRP A 329 -13.52 -11.73 -24.36
N TRP A 330 -13.72 -12.95 -23.84
CA TRP A 330 -14.65 -13.21 -22.75
C TRP A 330 -14.12 -12.71 -21.39
N GLN A 331 -12.79 -12.76 -21.16
CA GLN A 331 -12.15 -12.18 -19.98
C GLN A 331 -12.35 -10.66 -19.96
N ASN A 332 -12.18 -10.01 -21.12
CA ASN A 332 -12.43 -8.58 -21.29
C ASN A 332 -13.86 -8.18 -20.89
N ILE A 333 -14.86 -9.02 -21.20
CA ILE A 333 -16.25 -8.81 -20.77
C ILE A 333 -16.35 -8.88 -19.25
N VAL A 334 -15.75 -9.90 -18.61
CA VAL A 334 -15.75 -10.06 -17.15
C VAL A 334 -15.11 -8.85 -16.46
N TYR A 335 -13.94 -8.40 -16.94
CA TYR A 335 -13.23 -7.25 -16.39
C TYR A 335 -14.05 -5.96 -16.51
N THR A 336 -14.66 -5.73 -17.68
CA THR A 336 -15.53 -4.57 -17.92
C THR A 336 -16.75 -4.60 -17.00
N LEU A 337 -17.43 -5.75 -16.88
CA LEU A 337 -18.59 -5.89 -16.01
C LEU A 337 -18.23 -5.65 -14.54
N ALA A 338 -17.09 -6.16 -14.07
CA ALA A 338 -16.61 -5.93 -12.70
C ALA A 338 -16.32 -4.45 -12.43
N SER A 339 -15.62 -3.76 -13.34
CA SER A 339 -15.35 -2.33 -13.21
C SER A 339 -16.63 -1.49 -13.23
N MET A 340 -17.58 -1.79 -14.13
CA MET A 340 -18.85 -1.07 -14.20
C MET A 340 -19.72 -1.32 -12.96
N ALA A 341 -19.77 -2.56 -12.46
CA ALA A 341 -20.49 -2.89 -11.23
C ALA A 341 -19.89 -2.19 -10.01
N PHE A 342 -18.55 -2.09 -9.94
CA PHE A 342 -17.86 -1.31 -8.92
C PHE A 342 -18.29 0.17 -8.94
N ILE A 343 -18.22 0.84 -10.10
CA ILE A 343 -18.64 2.24 -10.21
C ILE A 343 -20.12 2.40 -9.85
N ALA A 344 -20.99 1.51 -10.31
CA ALA A 344 -22.41 1.53 -9.98
C ALA A 344 -22.66 1.42 -8.46
N ALA A 345 -21.91 0.55 -7.76
CA ALA A 345 -22.01 0.41 -6.30
C ALA A 345 -21.51 1.66 -5.54
N VAL A 346 -20.41 2.27 -5.99
CA VAL A 346 -19.89 3.53 -5.43
C VAL A 346 -20.90 4.67 -5.62
N VAL A 347 -21.42 4.85 -6.84
CA VAL A 347 -22.42 5.87 -7.16
C VAL A 347 -23.73 5.63 -6.40
N ALA A 348 -24.20 4.39 -6.31
CA ALA A 348 -25.40 4.07 -5.54
C ALA A 348 -25.22 4.33 -4.04
N SER A 349 -24.02 4.06 -3.51
CA SER A 349 -23.68 4.39 -2.12
C SER A 349 -23.64 5.90 -1.87
N ALA A 350 -23.20 6.69 -2.86
CA ALA A 350 -23.28 8.15 -2.80
C ALA A 350 -24.73 8.66 -2.84
N ARG A 351 -25.57 8.12 -3.75
CA ARG A 351 -26.94 8.62 -3.99
C ARG A 351 -27.98 8.13 -2.99
N SER A 352 -27.73 7.00 -2.34
CA SER A 352 -28.65 6.40 -1.36
C SER A 352 -28.03 6.39 0.04
N PRO A 353 -27.74 7.57 0.63
CA PRO A 353 -27.14 7.63 1.96
C PRO A 353 -28.14 7.09 2.98
N ALA A 354 -27.77 5.97 3.59
CA ALA A 354 -28.51 5.32 4.68
C ALA A 354 -27.63 5.04 5.92
N LYS A 355 -26.33 5.37 5.85
CA LYS A 355 -25.47 5.42 7.03
C LYS A 355 -25.53 6.87 7.51
N ILE A 356 -26.31 7.14 8.55
CA ILE A 356 -26.18 8.41 9.27
C ILE A 356 -24.72 8.47 9.74
N ALA A 357 -23.99 9.52 9.37
CA ALA A 357 -22.62 9.72 9.82
C ALA A 357 -22.54 9.58 11.35
N ASN A 358 -21.43 9.03 11.86
CA ASN A 358 -21.22 8.76 13.28
C ASN A 358 -22.09 7.64 13.91
N ILE A 359 -22.88 6.89 13.15
CA ILE A 359 -23.46 5.64 13.66
C ILE A 359 -22.47 4.52 13.46
N ALA A 360 -22.08 3.92 14.58
CA ALA A 360 -21.29 2.73 14.59
C ALA A 360 -22.18 1.56 14.14
N LEU A 361 -21.90 0.98 12.97
CA LEU A 361 -22.56 -0.23 12.49
C LEU A 361 -21.55 -1.37 12.40
N PRO A 362 -21.89 -2.57 12.89
CA PRO A 362 -21.03 -3.73 12.67
C PRO A 362 -20.91 -4.02 11.18
N PRO A 363 -19.73 -4.45 10.70
CA PRO A 363 -19.57 -4.87 9.30
C PRO A 363 -20.50 -6.05 9.02
N GLU A 364 -21.10 -6.04 7.84
CA GLU A 364 -21.96 -7.13 7.41
C GLU A 364 -21.15 -8.40 7.21
N LYS A 365 -21.74 -9.55 7.53
CA LYS A 365 -21.03 -10.84 7.39
C LYS A 365 -20.51 -11.03 5.96
N GLY A 366 -21.37 -10.76 4.98
CA GLY A 366 -21.06 -10.88 3.56
C GLY A 366 -19.90 -9.97 3.15
N GLU A 367 -19.94 -8.70 3.57
CA GLU A 367 -18.88 -7.72 3.30
C GLU A 367 -17.52 -8.20 3.81
N THR A 368 -17.43 -8.61 5.08
CA THR A 368 -16.16 -9.10 5.63
C THR A 368 -15.63 -10.30 4.86
N PHE A 369 -16.47 -11.30 4.56
CA PHE A 369 -16.02 -12.50 3.86
C PHE A 369 -15.58 -12.20 2.42
N VAL A 370 -16.29 -11.31 1.72
CA VAL A 370 -15.89 -10.85 0.38
C VAL A 370 -14.54 -10.14 0.45
N CYS A 371 -14.36 -9.19 1.37
CA CYS A 371 -13.11 -8.46 1.53
C CYS A 371 -11.93 -9.40 1.83
N LEU A 372 -12.10 -10.32 2.78
CA LEU A 372 -11.06 -11.31 3.13
C LEU A 372 -10.75 -12.25 1.96
N GLY A 373 -11.78 -12.69 1.23
CA GLY A 373 -11.61 -13.52 0.03
C GLY A 373 -10.86 -12.78 -1.07
N MET A 374 -11.21 -11.51 -1.31
CA MET A 374 -10.53 -10.64 -2.28
C MET A 374 -9.07 -10.37 -1.86
N ASP A 375 -8.80 -10.14 -0.58
CA ASP A 375 -7.43 -9.98 -0.06
C ASP A 375 -6.59 -11.24 -0.30
N ALA A 376 -7.16 -12.42 -0.01
CA ALA A 376 -6.50 -13.70 -0.25
C ALA A 376 -6.23 -13.96 -1.74
N MET A 377 -7.22 -13.72 -2.61
CA MET A 377 -7.06 -13.87 -4.06
C MET A 377 -6.03 -12.89 -4.62
N THR A 378 -6.03 -11.64 -4.15
CA THR A 378 -5.05 -10.63 -4.56
C THR A 378 -3.64 -11.03 -4.14
N ALA A 379 -3.48 -11.51 -2.89
CA ALA A 379 -2.19 -12.00 -2.40
C ALA A 379 -1.70 -13.19 -3.23
N LEU A 380 -2.59 -14.13 -3.56
CA LEU A 380 -2.27 -15.27 -4.42
C LEU A 380 -1.83 -14.81 -5.82
N SER A 381 -2.54 -13.86 -6.43
CA SER A 381 -2.16 -13.29 -7.74
C SER A 381 -0.76 -12.68 -7.70
N ILE A 382 -0.44 -11.90 -6.66
CA ILE A 382 0.89 -11.31 -6.50
C ILE A 382 1.96 -12.42 -6.38
N ILE A 383 1.73 -13.43 -5.53
CA ILE A 383 2.68 -14.51 -5.29
C ILE A 383 2.92 -15.33 -6.57
N MET A 384 1.86 -15.59 -7.35
CA MET A 384 1.96 -16.35 -8.60
C MET A 384 2.66 -15.54 -9.70
N SER A 385 2.33 -14.26 -9.85
CA SER A 385 3.00 -13.38 -10.83
C SER A 385 4.45 -13.07 -10.47
N TYR A 386 4.76 -13.05 -9.17
CA TYR A 386 6.09 -12.74 -8.65
C TYR A 386 6.58 -13.78 -7.64
N PRO A 387 6.98 -14.99 -8.07
CA PRO A 387 7.37 -16.07 -7.17
C PRO A 387 8.53 -15.73 -6.23
N HIS A 388 9.42 -14.83 -6.64
CA HIS A 388 10.51 -14.33 -5.81
C HIS A 388 10.05 -13.54 -4.56
N LEU A 389 8.82 -13.00 -4.55
CA LEU A 389 8.23 -12.38 -3.37
C LEU A 389 7.81 -13.43 -2.33
N ASN A 390 7.70 -14.71 -2.70
CA ASN A 390 7.47 -15.84 -1.79
C ASN A 390 8.72 -16.18 -0.96
N THR A 391 9.20 -15.20 -0.21
CA THR A 391 10.33 -15.33 0.69
C THR A 391 9.90 -16.04 1.98
N TRP A 392 10.87 -16.58 2.72
CA TRP A 392 10.60 -17.15 4.04
C TRP A 392 10.02 -16.12 5.02
N PHE A 393 10.48 -14.86 4.94
CA PHE A 393 9.96 -13.75 5.74
C PHE A 393 8.47 -13.51 5.49
N LEU A 394 8.04 -13.53 4.22
CA LEU A 394 6.63 -13.42 3.88
C LEU A 394 5.83 -14.55 4.52
N ARG A 395 6.30 -15.80 4.41
CA ARG A 395 5.61 -16.97 5.00
C ARG A 395 5.47 -16.82 6.51
N ILE A 396 6.52 -16.37 7.19
CA ILE A 396 6.44 -16.07 8.63
C ILE A 396 5.46 -14.93 8.90
N GLY A 397 5.47 -13.86 8.10
CA GLY A 397 4.53 -12.76 8.22
C GLY A 397 3.07 -13.23 8.10
N VAL A 398 2.78 -14.09 7.11
CA VAL A 398 1.45 -14.70 6.94
C VAL A 398 1.08 -15.57 8.13
N VAL A 399 1.98 -16.44 8.60
CA VAL A 399 1.75 -17.27 9.80
C VAL A 399 1.53 -16.40 11.04
N ALA A 400 2.28 -15.32 11.20
CA ALA A 400 2.12 -14.37 12.30
C ALA A 400 0.75 -13.68 12.25
N VAL A 401 0.31 -13.23 11.07
CA VAL A 401 -1.02 -12.62 10.88
C VAL A 401 -2.14 -13.61 11.18
N ILE A 402 -2.03 -14.86 10.72
CA ILE A 402 -2.98 -15.92 11.07
C ILE A 402 -2.96 -16.17 12.58
N GLY A 403 -1.77 -16.22 13.18
CA GLY A 403 -1.58 -16.34 14.63
C GLY A 403 -2.28 -15.22 15.40
N CYS A 404 -2.11 -13.97 14.99
CA CYS A 404 -2.80 -12.80 15.56
C CYS A 404 -4.32 -12.89 15.36
N ALA A 405 -4.80 -13.37 14.21
CA ALA A 405 -6.22 -13.54 13.94
C ALA A 405 -6.86 -14.65 14.83
N VAL A 406 -6.14 -15.74 15.06
CA VAL A 406 -6.54 -16.81 15.99
C VAL A 406 -6.48 -16.30 17.44
N ALA A 407 -5.42 -15.60 17.81
CA ALA A 407 -5.25 -15.03 19.15
C ALA A 407 -6.34 -13.99 19.46
N ALA A 408 -6.80 -13.23 18.47
CA ALA A 408 -7.93 -12.31 18.59
C ALA A 408 -9.26 -13.01 18.91
N GLN A 409 -9.38 -14.34 18.83
CA GLN A 409 -10.55 -15.06 19.34
C GLN A 409 -10.54 -15.17 20.88
N TYR A 410 -9.38 -15.02 21.51
CA TYR A 410 -9.23 -15.06 22.96
C TYR A 410 -9.48 -13.68 23.56
N SER A 411 -10.48 -13.57 24.46
CA SER A 411 -10.98 -12.26 24.93
C SER A 411 -9.89 -11.36 25.50
N PRO A 412 -8.97 -11.81 26.39
CA PRO A 412 -7.92 -10.96 26.93
C PRO A 412 -6.97 -10.37 25.88
N VAL A 413 -6.54 -11.18 24.91
CA VAL A 413 -5.64 -10.69 23.83
C VAL A 413 -6.38 -9.73 22.91
N ARG A 414 -7.66 -10.02 22.66
CA ARG A 414 -8.51 -9.16 21.85
C ARG A 414 -8.72 -7.78 22.48
N GLU A 415 -8.97 -7.69 23.79
CA GLU A 415 -9.07 -6.38 24.44
C GLU A 415 -7.77 -5.59 24.26
N ILE A 416 -6.60 -6.22 24.45
CA ILE A 416 -5.30 -5.57 24.17
C ILE A 416 -5.26 -5.06 22.73
N TYR A 417 -5.64 -5.87 21.73
CA TYR A 417 -5.66 -5.37 20.35
C TYR A 417 -6.64 -4.22 20.15
N LEU A 418 -7.79 -4.23 20.82
CA LEU A 418 -8.76 -3.15 20.73
C LEU A 418 -8.23 -1.87 21.38
N ASP A 419 -7.55 -1.95 22.50
CA ASP A 419 -6.91 -0.80 23.15
C ASP A 419 -5.86 -0.16 22.24
N TRP A 420 -5.07 -0.98 21.53
CA TRP A 420 -4.11 -0.49 20.53
C TRP A 420 -4.79 0.10 19.27
N LEU A 421 -5.98 -0.40 18.93
CA LEU A 421 -6.72 0.01 17.74
C LEU A 421 -7.70 1.14 17.99
N GLU A 422 -8.15 1.39 19.22
CA GLU A 422 -9.08 2.45 19.60
C GLU A 422 -8.57 3.85 19.22
N PRO A 423 -7.26 4.15 19.37
CA PRO A 423 -6.64 5.33 18.81
C PRO A 423 -6.79 5.48 17.29
N ILE A 424 -7.13 4.42 16.56
CA ILE A 424 -7.24 4.44 15.10
C ILE A 424 -8.70 4.29 14.68
N PHE A 425 -9.48 3.45 15.38
CA PHE A 425 -10.88 3.15 15.13
C PHE A 425 -11.68 3.57 16.35
N VAL A 426 -12.45 4.66 16.24
CA VAL A 426 -13.36 5.05 17.33
C VAL A 426 -14.40 3.96 17.50
N ILE A 427 -14.41 3.30 18.66
CA ILE A 427 -15.33 2.21 18.98
C ILE A 427 -16.52 2.78 19.76
N ARG A 428 -17.77 2.45 19.38
CA ARG A 428 -18.96 2.80 20.18
C ARG A 428 -19.83 1.56 20.43
N SER A 429 -20.47 1.53 21.61
CA SER A 429 -21.29 0.40 22.07
C SER A 429 -22.76 0.45 21.64
N ASP A 430 -23.26 1.57 21.11
CA ASP A 430 -24.71 1.76 20.98
C ASP A 430 -25.29 1.40 19.59
N SER A 431 -26.31 0.55 19.63
CA SER A 431 -26.81 -0.27 18.52
C SER A 431 -28.11 0.23 17.89
N HIS A 432 -28.17 1.48 17.43
CA HIS A 432 -29.31 1.91 16.60
C HIS A 432 -29.13 1.43 15.16
N LYS A 433 -29.57 0.18 14.91
CA LYS A 433 -29.55 -0.46 13.60
C LYS A 433 -30.63 0.16 12.70
N ARG A 434 -30.24 0.82 11.60
CA ARG A 434 -31.16 1.17 10.50
C ARG A 434 -31.00 0.20 9.33
N VAL A 435 -32.12 -0.13 8.69
CA VAL A 435 -32.17 -1.06 7.57
C VAL A 435 -31.56 -0.40 6.33
N PRO A 436 -30.56 -1.02 5.67
CA PRO A 436 -29.96 -0.46 4.46
C PRO A 436 -30.98 -0.39 3.32
N ASN A 437 -30.84 0.63 2.45
CA ASN A 437 -31.63 0.73 1.23
C ASN A 437 -31.41 -0.52 0.36
N GLN A 438 -32.49 -1.22 -0.02
CA GLN A 438 -32.43 -2.46 -0.80
C GLN A 438 -31.70 -2.29 -2.13
N GLN A 439 -31.87 -1.14 -2.81
CA GLN A 439 -31.21 -0.87 -4.10
C GLN A 439 -29.69 -0.79 -3.95
N ARG A 440 -29.21 -0.07 -2.92
CA ARG A 440 -27.79 0.02 -2.59
C ARG A 440 -27.22 -1.37 -2.33
N GLN A 441 -27.93 -2.17 -1.52
CA GLN A 441 -27.48 -3.49 -1.15
C GLN A 441 -27.39 -4.44 -2.33
N LEU A 442 -28.37 -4.40 -3.24
CA LEU A 442 -28.36 -5.18 -4.47
C LEU A 442 -27.14 -4.85 -5.33
N LEU A 443 -26.86 -3.56 -5.55
CA LEU A 443 -25.72 -3.14 -6.36
C LEU A 443 -24.36 -3.48 -5.72
N ARG A 444 -24.25 -3.40 -4.39
CA ARG A 444 -23.07 -3.89 -3.64
C ARG A 444 -22.87 -5.38 -3.88
N MET A 445 -23.91 -6.20 -3.68
CA MET A 445 -23.81 -7.65 -3.90
C MET A 445 -23.41 -8.00 -5.35
N ILE A 446 -23.94 -7.28 -6.35
CA ILE A 446 -23.55 -7.45 -7.76
C ILE A 446 -22.08 -7.10 -7.95
N SER A 447 -21.63 -5.94 -7.44
CA SER A 447 -20.23 -5.51 -7.48
C SER A 447 -19.30 -6.54 -6.85
N TRP A 448 -19.64 -7.04 -5.66
CA TRP A 448 -18.87 -8.03 -4.91
C TRP A 448 -18.76 -9.35 -5.68
N SER A 449 -19.88 -9.82 -6.22
CA SER A 449 -19.92 -11.06 -7.00
C SER A 449 -19.09 -10.92 -8.29
N ALA A 450 -19.23 -9.79 -8.99
CA ALA A 450 -18.47 -9.52 -10.20
C ALA A 450 -16.97 -9.39 -9.93
N ALA A 451 -16.58 -8.76 -8.82
CA ALA A 451 -15.18 -8.64 -8.39
C ALA A 451 -14.56 -10.01 -8.06
N ILE A 452 -15.30 -10.90 -7.38
CA ILE A 452 -14.85 -12.26 -7.11
C ILE A 452 -14.67 -13.05 -8.42
N VAL A 453 -15.64 -12.97 -9.33
CA VAL A 453 -15.53 -13.64 -10.64
C VAL A 453 -14.32 -13.10 -11.42
N CYS A 454 -14.11 -11.78 -11.42
CA CYS A 454 -12.94 -11.14 -12.01
C CYS A 454 -11.62 -11.67 -11.40
N ALA A 455 -11.55 -11.78 -10.07
CA ALA A 455 -10.40 -12.29 -9.35
C ALA A 455 -10.09 -13.75 -9.70
N VAL A 456 -11.12 -14.60 -9.75
CA VAL A 456 -10.99 -16.02 -10.13
C VAL A 456 -10.51 -16.15 -11.57
N VAL A 457 -11.07 -15.36 -12.50
CA VAL A 457 -10.66 -15.36 -13.91
C VAL A 457 -9.22 -14.91 -14.08
N ALA A 458 -8.80 -13.85 -13.37
CA ALA A 458 -7.42 -13.38 -13.39
C ALA A 458 -6.46 -14.42 -12.79
N LEU A 459 -6.81 -15.06 -11.68
CA LEU A 459 -6.02 -16.13 -11.08
C LEU A 459 -5.89 -17.34 -12.00
N TRP A 460 -6.98 -17.73 -12.65
CA TRP A 460 -6.98 -18.78 -13.66
C TRP A 460 -6.04 -18.44 -14.81
N ASP A 461 -6.09 -17.21 -15.30
CA ASP A 461 -5.22 -16.74 -16.38
C ASP A 461 -3.74 -16.75 -15.96
N ILE A 462 -3.41 -16.21 -14.79
CA ILE A 462 -2.05 -16.23 -14.23
C ILE A 462 -1.56 -17.68 -14.03
N ALA A 463 -2.43 -18.58 -13.56
CA ALA A 463 -2.12 -19.99 -13.35
C ALA A 463 -1.86 -20.76 -14.65
N LEU A 464 -2.54 -20.39 -15.74
CA LEU A 464 -2.40 -20.99 -17.07
C LEU A 464 -1.31 -20.37 -17.93
N HIS A 465 -0.71 -19.26 -17.48
CA HIS A 465 0.50 -18.69 -18.07
C HIS A 465 1.82 -19.15 -17.41
N PRO A 466 1.95 -20.37 -16.82
CA PRO A 466 3.13 -20.68 -16.04
C PRO A 466 4.34 -20.76 -16.98
N LEU A 467 5.39 -20.02 -16.62
CA LEU A 467 6.76 -20.54 -16.69
C LEU A 467 7.29 -20.97 -18.08
N ALA A 468 6.68 -20.57 -19.19
CA ALA A 468 7.25 -20.76 -20.53
C ALA A 468 8.63 -20.10 -20.67
N LEU A 469 8.93 -19.11 -19.82
CA LEU A 469 10.26 -18.51 -19.69
C LEU A 469 11.23 -19.36 -18.84
N ALA A 470 10.74 -20.19 -17.92
CA ALA A 470 11.60 -21.08 -17.13
C ALA A 470 12.00 -22.34 -17.93
N SER A 471 11.11 -22.85 -18.80
CA SER A 471 11.46 -23.96 -19.70
C SER A 471 12.39 -23.52 -20.84
N THR A 472 12.19 -22.32 -21.41
CA THR A 472 13.10 -21.81 -22.45
C THR A 472 14.46 -21.39 -21.91
N ALA A 473 14.56 -20.90 -20.67
CA ALA A 473 15.84 -20.60 -20.04
C ALA A 473 16.67 -21.87 -19.73
N VAL A 474 16.02 -22.99 -19.39
CA VAL A 474 16.69 -24.28 -19.17
C VAL A 474 17.10 -24.94 -20.50
N GLU A 475 16.36 -24.69 -21.59
CA GLU A 475 16.77 -25.15 -22.94
C GLU A 475 17.83 -24.25 -23.59
N ALA A 476 17.85 -22.95 -23.32
CA ALA A 476 18.89 -22.04 -23.84
C ALA A 476 20.23 -22.16 -23.11
N THR A 477 20.26 -22.85 -21.96
CA THR A 477 21.48 -23.17 -21.20
C THR A 477 21.95 -24.61 -21.38
N ARG A 478 21.27 -25.40 -22.22
CA ARG A 478 21.72 -26.70 -22.75
C ARG A 478 22.14 -26.54 -24.20
#